data_AF-A0A2U1NMQ3-F1
#
_entry.id   AF-A0A2U1NMQ3-F1
#
_cell.length_a   1.000
_cell.length_b   1.000
_cell.length_c   1.000
_cell.angle_alpha   90.00
_cell.angle_beta   90.00
_cell.angle_gamma   90.00
#
_symmetry.space_group_name_H-M   'P 1'
#
loop_
_entity.id
_entity.type
_entity.pdbx_description
1 polymer ?
#
loop_
_entity_poly.entity_id
_entity_poly.type
_entity_poly.pdbx_seq_one_letter_code
_entity_poly.pdbx_strand_id
1 'polypeptide(L)'
;MTVIEKVGIFVYTLGLGVLNRDVSERFQRSGETSSRVFHEVLEAITARSKGYHGLAREMIKPEDPTFQETPPKIMNDNRYMPYFKEL
;
A
#
# COMPACT_ATOMS: atom_id res chain seq x y z
N MET A 1 10.44 -1.50 -17.69
CA MET A 1 9.67 -0.57 -16.82
C MET A 1 10.60 -0.11 -15.73
N THR A 2 10.81 1.19 -15.60
CA THR A 2 11.78 1.73 -14.64
C THR A 2 11.25 1.58 -13.22
N VAL A 3 12.13 1.58 -12.21
CA VAL A 3 11.70 1.52 -10.80
C VAL A 3 10.79 2.71 -10.47
N ILE A 4 11.12 3.90 -10.99
CA ILE A 4 10.32 5.12 -10.83
C ILE A 4 8.91 4.94 -11.40
N GLU A 5 8.80 4.36 -12.60
CA GLU A 5 7.49 4.10 -13.21
C GLU A 5 6.67 3.09 -12.41
N LYS A 6 7.30 2.03 -11.91
CA LYS A 6 6.63 1.03 -11.05
C LYS A 6 6.09 1.66 -9.76
N VAL A 7 6.93 2.43 -9.06
CA VAL A 7 6.52 3.16 -7.85
C VAL A 7 5.46 4.21 -8.16
N GLY A 8 5.57 4.89 -9.30
CA GLY A 8 4.58 5.86 -9.78
C GLY A 8 3.20 5.24 -9.98
N ILE A 9 3.13 4.07 -10.62
CA ILE A 9 1.88 3.31 -10.77
C ILE A 9 1.28 2.98 -9.41
N PHE A 10 2.09 2.48 -8.48
CA PHE A 10 1.63 2.10 -7.14
C PHE A 10 1.09 3.30 -6.34
N VAL A 11 1.87 4.39 -6.25
CA VAL A 11 1.48 5.60 -5.50
C VAL A 11 0.28 6.30 -6.15
N TYR A 12 0.21 6.37 -7.48
CA TYR A 12 -0.96 6.93 -8.17
C TYR A 12 -2.24 6.13 -7.89
N THR A 13 -2.14 4.80 -7.92
CA THR A 13 -3.28 3.90 -7.65
C THR A 13 -3.78 4.05 -6.22
N LEU A 14 -2.88 4.00 -5.22
CA LEU A 14 -3.25 4.12 -3.80
C LEU A 14 -3.65 5.54 -3.39
N GLY A 15 -2.90 6.54 -3.83
CA GLY A 15 -3.08 7.92 -3.40
C GLY A 15 -4.39 8.53 -3.90
N LEU A 16 -4.88 8.08 -5.05
CA LEU A 16 -6.13 8.58 -5.63
C LEU A 16 -7.28 7.55 -5.56
N GLY A 17 -7.01 6.29 -5.19
CA GLY A 17 -8.03 5.24 -5.16
C GLY A 17 -8.65 4.95 -6.53
N VAL A 18 -7.88 5.10 -7.60
CA VAL A 18 -8.35 5.00 -8.99
C VAL A 18 -8.45 3.56 -9.48
N LEU A 19 -9.29 3.33 -10.48
CA LEU A 19 -9.46 2.01 -11.07
C LEU A 19 -8.28 1.66 -11.99
N ASN A 20 -8.05 0.36 -12.16
CA ASN A 20 -6.97 -0.14 -13.03
C ASN A 20 -7.06 0.40 -14.48
N ARG A 21 -8.27 0.69 -14.97
CA ARG A 21 -8.47 1.31 -16.30
C ARG A 21 -7.87 2.73 -16.37
N ASP A 22 -8.02 3.53 -15.31
CA ASP A 22 -7.55 4.92 -15.28
C ASP A 22 -6.03 4.95 -15.12
N VAL A 23 -5.47 3.98 -14.38
CA VAL A 23 -4.01 3.74 -14.31
C VAL A 23 -3.47 3.32 -15.68
N SER A 24 -4.15 2.40 -16.36
CA SER A 24 -3.76 1.92 -17.69
C SER A 24 -3.74 3.05 -18.72
N GLU A 25 -4.74 3.93 -18.69
CA GLU A 25 -4.81 5.13 -19.52
C GLU A 25 -3.69 6.12 -19.18
N ARG A 26 -3.46 6.40 -17.89
CA ARG A 26 -2.44 7.39 -17.48
C ARG A 26 -1.02 6.97 -17.82
N PHE A 27 -0.67 5.71 -17.62
CA PHE A 27 0.67 5.18 -17.83
C PHE A 27 0.84 4.52 -19.21
N GLN A 28 -0.22 4.49 -20.03
CA GLN A 28 -0.23 3.85 -21.35
C GLN A 28 0.23 2.38 -21.29
N ARG A 29 -0.22 1.66 -20.25
CA ARG A 29 0.11 0.23 -20.01
C ARG A 29 -1.15 -0.61 -19.98
N SER A 30 -1.02 -1.90 -20.26
CA SER A 30 -2.15 -2.82 -20.11
C SER A 30 -2.56 -2.96 -18.64
N GLY A 31 -3.84 -3.22 -18.40
CA GLY A 31 -4.36 -3.45 -17.04
C GLY A 31 -3.68 -4.63 -16.34
N GLU A 32 -3.29 -5.67 -17.08
CA GLU A 32 -2.48 -6.76 -16.55
C GLU A 32 -1.12 -6.25 -16.05
N THR A 33 -0.45 -5.42 -16.84
CA THR A 33 0.85 -4.85 -16.47
C THR A 33 0.74 -3.98 -15.22
N SER A 34 -0.23 -3.07 -15.18
CA SER A 34 -0.47 -2.19 -14.04
C SER A 34 -0.80 -2.99 -12.77
N SER A 35 -1.64 -4.02 -12.89
CA SER A 35 -1.96 -4.93 -11.78
C SER A 35 -0.72 -5.69 -11.29
N ARG A 36 0.06 -6.29 -12.19
CA ARG A 36 1.28 -7.02 -11.82
C ARG A 36 2.28 -6.12 -11.10
N VAL A 37 2.50 -4.92 -11.64
CA VAL A 37 3.41 -3.93 -11.06
C VAL A 37 2.95 -3.48 -9.68
N PHE A 38 1.66 -3.23 -9.52
CA PHE A 38 1.09 -2.87 -8.22
C PHE A 38 1.43 -3.93 -7.16
N HIS A 39 1.22 -5.22 -7.49
CA HIS A 39 1.53 -6.32 -6.58
C HIS A 39 3.05 -6.49 -6.37
N GLU A 40 3.88 -6.30 -7.41
CA GLU A 40 5.34 -6.32 -7.27
C GLU A 40 5.83 -5.26 -6.26
N VAL A 41 5.30 -4.04 -6.33
CA VAL A 41 5.69 -2.95 -5.41
C VAL A 41 5.11 -3.17 -4.02
N LEU A 42 3.87 -3.66 -3.91
CA LEU A 42 3.27 -4.04 -2.63
C LEU A 42 4.10 -5.11 -1.91
N GLU A 43 4.56 -6.11 -2.64
CA GLU A 43 5.43 -7.16 -2.11
C GLU A 43 6.78 -6.61 -1.65
N ALA A 44 7.38 -5.68 -2.39
CA ALA A 44 8.62 -5.03 -1.99
C ALA A 44 8.48 -4.21 -0.69
N ILE A 45 7.32 -3.58 -0.50
CA ILE A 45 7.04 -2.79 0.71
C ILE A 45 6.75 -3.70 1.91
N THR A 46 5.93 -4.73 1.71
CA THR A 46 5.46 -5.60 2.81
C THR A 46 6.40 -6.75 3.13
N ALA A 47 7.23 -7.18 2.17
CA ALA A 47 8.07 -8.38 2.20
C ALA A 47 7.34 -9.63 2.69
N ARG A 48 6.14 -9.87 2.20
CA ARG A 48 5.29 -10.96 2.67
C ARG A 48 5.82 -12.33 2.26
N SER A 49 6.43 -12.44 1.08
CA SER A 49 6.88 -13.73 0.50
C SER A 49 8.40 -13.92 0.41
N LYS A 50 9.19 -12.87 0.65
CA LYS A 50 10.64 -12.92 0.43
C LYS A 50 11.42 -12.69 1.71
N GLY A 51 12.49 -13.46 1.91
CA GLY A 51 13.34 -13.46 3.12
C GLY A 51 14.18 -12.20 3.34
N TYR A 52 13.74 -11.04 2.86
CA TYR A 52 14.30 -9.73 3.21
C TYR A 52 13.32 -8.97 4.11
N HIS A 53 13.81 -7.94 4.80
CA HIS A 53 12.95 -7.03 5.54
C HIS A 53 12.39 -5.98 4.58
N GLY A 54 11.06 -5.97 4.42
CA GLY A 54 10.38 -5.03 3.54
C GLY A 54 10.49 -3.60 4.05
N LEU A 55 10.28 -2.63 3.16
CA LEU A 55 10.33 -1.20 3.51
C LEU A 55 9.44 -0.87 4.72
N ALA A 56 8.31 -1.56 4.88
CA ALA A 56 7.43 -1.38 6.04
C ALA A 56 8.11 -1.74 7.37
N ARG A 57 8.90 -2.81 7.40
CA ARG A 57 9.58 -3.26 8.62
C ARG A 57 10.75 -2.35 9.01
N GLU A 58 11.42 -1.76 8.02
CA GLU A 58 12.60 -0.92 8.26
C GLU A 58 12.25 0.56 8.45
N MET A 59 11.25 1.07 7.72
CA MET A 59 10.95 2.51 7.65
C MET A 59 9.52 2.89 8.07
N ILE A 60 8.53 2.01 7.87
CA ILE A 60 7.11 2.27 8.19
C ILE A 60 6.68 1.45 9.42
N LYS A 61 7.57 1.29 10.38
CA LYS A 61 7.22 0.64 11.65
C LYS A 61 6.28 1.56 12.43
N PRO A 62 5.20 1.03 13.04
CA PRO A 62 4.40 1.83 13.95
C PRO A 62 5.26 2.21 15.15
N GLU A 63 4.97 3.38 15.73
CA GLU A 63 5.58 3.80 17.01
C GLU A 63 5.26 2.80 18.12
N ASP A 64 4.05 2.22 18.07
CA ASP A 64 3.63 1.12 18.92
C ASP A 64 3.71 -0.22 18.16
N PRO A 65 4.80 -1.00 18.33
CA PRO A 65 4.99 -2.25 17.60
C PRO A 65 4.04 -3.37 18.05
N THR A 66 3.38 -3.20 19.19
CA THR A 66 2.44 -4.17 19.77
C THR A 66 0.99 -3.92 19.33
N PHE A 67 0.71 -2.79 18.67
CA PHE A 67 -0.62 -2.34 18.27
C PHE A 67 -1.66 -2.44 19.42
N GLN A 68 -1.22 -2.25 20.66
CA GLN A 68 -2.09 -2.34 21.84
C GLN A 68 -3.07 -1.17 21.90
N GLU A 69 -2.66 -0.01 21.39
CA GLU A 69 -3.47 1.19 21.40
C GLU A 69 -3.90 1.58 19.98
N THR A 70 -5.17 1.91 19.83
CA THR A 70 -5.67 2.45 18.55
C THR A 70 -5.20 3.90 18.41
N PRO A 71 -4.47 4.26 17.33
CA PRO A 71 -4.01 5.63 17.13
C PRO A 71 -5.17 6.62 17.15
N PRO A 72 -5.00 7.83 17.71
CA PRO A 72 -6.08 8.81 17.87
C PRO A 72 -6.72 9.23 16.53
N LYS A 73 -5.95 9.13 15.44
CA LYS A 73 -6.42 9.42 14.08
C LYS A 73 -7.43 8.40 13.55
N ILE A 74 -7.37 7.16 14.04
CA ILE A 74 -8.31 6.08 13.74
C ILE A 74 -9.47 6.13 14.73
N MET A 75 -9.15 6.37 16.02
CA MET A 75 -10.13 6.49 17.09
C MET A 75 -11.21 7.54 16.80
N ASN A 76 -10.81 8.65 16.18
CA ASN A 76 -11.70 9.76 15.83
C ASN A 76 -12.36 9.63 14.45
N ASP A 77 -12.00 8.64 13.63
CA ASP A 77 -12.64 8.44 12.32
C ASP A 77 -13.57 7.22 12.35
N ASN A 78 -14.86 7.52 12.33
CA ASN A 78 -15.93 6.51 12.43
C ASN A 78 -15.96 5.54 11.23
N ARG A 79 -15.25 5.85 10.14
CA ARG A 79 -15.09 4.93 8.99
C ARG A 79 -14.12 3.80 9.29
N TYR A 80 -13.10 4.06 10.13
CA TYR A 80 -12.03 3.10 10.41
C TYR A 80 -12.19 2.44 11.78
N MET A 81 -12.70 3.18 12.78
CA MET A 81 -12.93 2.69 14.14
C MET A 81 -13.68 1.34 14.24
N PRO A 82 -14.68 0.99 13.39
CA PRO A 82 -15.36 -0.31 13.46
C PRO A 82 -14.42 -1.51 13.31
N TYR A 83 -13.30 -1.38 12.60
CA TYR A 83 -12.34 -2.46 12.36
C TYR A 83 -11.35 -2.68 13.52
N PHE A 84 -11.37 -1.80 14.53
CA PHE A 84 -10.42 -1.80 15.66
C PHE A 84 -11.09 -2.06 17.02
N LYS A 85 -12.39 -2.39 17.03
CA LYS A 85 -13.18 -2.62 18.25
C LYS A 85 -13.07 -4.03 18.85
N GLU A 86 -12.42 -4.98 18.16
CA GLU A 86 -12.31 -6.40 18.58
C GLU A 86 -10.88 -6.82 18.96
N LEU A 87 -9.99 -5.87 19.29
CA LEU A 87 -8.66 -6.17 19.84
C LEU A 87 -8.69 -6.25 21.37
#